data_AF-A0A966Q5I6-F1
#
_entry.id   AF-A0A966Q5I6-F1
#
_cell.length_a   1.000
_cell.length_b   1.000
_cell.length_c   1.000
_cell.angle_alpha   90.00
_cell.angle_beta   90.00
_cell.angle_gamma   90.00
#
_symmetry.space_group_name_H-M   'P 1'
#
loop_
_entity.id
_entity.type
_entity.pdbx_description
1 polymer ?
#
loop_
_entity_poly.entity_id
_entity_poly.type
_entity_poly.pdbx_seq_one_letter_code
_entity_poly.pdbx_strand_id
1 'polypeptide(L)'
;MSDKKGRTWFWAAAGLVLIQIVVLLGLLEMRRSEHGDRREWDLDPQAAVLEAAREKESREALGNLPLPEGRVRLNVSAAKAAAPQAEDLLAQARDLQNRGQFDLAEKLLEQARLQDPNHQRVKVAAALLAEARGDSAKAWQRWRDLIQVSEAGGGVRRLAMARSKILEERMRLEQVARQREESLAKSPRKLALVGAEEKVGDEGRRVEWTVRAISGGGRLDPGKVVVRVSFFERGVDGVLQKSQSGMTRWGKGPPLRESDGLRVVSCDPKPGTGGKYAGYVWQIYYEGELQDERIQPASLRGVLREIPRS
;
A
#
# COMPACT_ATOMS: atom_id res chain seq x y z
N MET A 1 -41.68 -17.62 35.60
CA MET A 1 -41.29 -17.00 34.31
C MET A 1 -39.78 -17.18 34.04
N SER A 2 -39.29 -18.43 34.04
CA SER A 2 -37.84 -18.74 33.98
C SER A 2 -37.41 -19.48 32.70
N ASP A 3 -38.17 -19.39 31.62
CA ASP A 3 -37.92 -20.21 30.41
C ASP A 3 -37.35 -19.45 29.21
N LYS A 4 -37.24 -18.12 29.26
CA LYS A 4 -36.77 -17.33 28.10
C LYS A 4 -35.26 -17.13 28.02
N LYS A 5 -34.50 -17.33 29.12
CA LYS A 5 -33.02 -17.16 29.11
C LYS A 5 -32.25 -18.41 28.66
N GLY A 6 -32.83 -19.61 28.77
CA GLY A 6 -32.19 -20.85 28.31
C GLY A 6 -32.13 -20.97 26.78
N ARG A 7 -33.14 -20.44 26.07
CA ARG A 7 -33.24 -20.56 24.62
C ARG A 7 -32.20 -19.75 23.85
N THR A 8 -31.83 -18.54 24.30
CA THR A 8 -30.87 -17.68 23.57
C THR A 8 -29.43 -18.17 23.68
N TRP A 9 -29.06 -18.78 24.80
CA TRP A 9 -27.75 -19.43 24.96
C TRP A 9 -27.62 -20.69 24.10
N PHE A 10 -28.70 -21.47 23.98
CA PHE A 10 -28.73 -22.63 23.09
C PHE A 10 -28.52 -22.25 21.61
N TRP A 11 -29.09 -21.15 21.13
CA TRP A 11 -28.89 -20.69 19.74
C TRP A 11 -27.49 -20.13 19.48
N ALA A 12 -26.89 -19.43 20.44
CA ALA A 12 -25.53 -18.92 20.32
C ALA A 12 -24.48 -20.05 20.36
N ALA A 13 -24.68 -21.05 21.24
CA ALA A 13 -23.83 -22.23 21.30
C ALA A 13 -24.00 -23.11 20.05
N ALA A 14 -25.23 -23.29 19.55
CA ALA A 14 -25.49 -24.02 18.31
C ALA A 14 -24.85 -23.33 17.09
N GLY A 15 -24.89 -22.00 17.01
CA GLY A 15 -24.24 -21.26 15.92
C GLY A 15 -22.71 -21.39 15.92
N LEU A 16 -22.10 -21.39 17.11
CA LEU A 16 -20.64 -21.53 17.25
C LEU A 16 -20.16 -22.96 16.95
N VAL A 17 -20.96 -23.97 17.32
CA VAL A 17 -20.73 -25.38 16.95
C VAL A 17 -20.90 -25.56 15.44
N LEU A 18 -21.88 -24.91 14.80
CA LEU A 18 -22.08 -25.01 13.36
C LEU A 18 -20.89 -24.41 12.58
N ILE A 19 -20.35 -23.28 13.04
CA ILE A 19 -19.16 -22.65 12.44
C ILE A 19 -17.94 -23.55 12.62
N GLN A 20 -17.75 -24.16 13.79
CA GLN A 20 -16.65 -25.11 14.02
C GLN A 20 -16.78 -26.37 13.16
N ILE A 21 -18.00 -26.88 12.96
CA ILE A 21 -18.26 -28.04 12.09
C ILE A 21 -17.96 -27.69 10.62
N VAL A 22 -18.31 -26.50 10.14
CA VAL A 22 -18.01 -26.07 8.76
C VAL A 22 -16.51 -25.87 8.55
N VAL A 23 -15.78 -25.30 9.54
CA VAL A 23 -14.32 -25.16 9.47
C VAL A 23 -13.62 -26.52 9.52
N LEU A 24 -14.10 -27.44 10.36
CA LEU A 24 -13.59 -28.80 10.42
C LEU A 24 -13.89 -29.59 9.14
N LEU A 25 -15.08 -29.46 8.56
CA LEU A 25 -15.43 -30.09 7.28
C LEU A 25 -14.59 -29.51 6.14
N GLY A 26 -14.38 -28.20 6.07
CA GLY A 26 -13.51 -27.57 5.07
C GLY A 26 -12.05 -28.03 5.19
N LEU A 27 -11.55 -28.21 6.41
CA LEU A 27 -10.22 -28.77 6.66
C LEU A 27 -10.15 -30.29 6.37
N LEU A 28 -11.23 -31.03 6.58
CA LEU A 28 -11.31 -32.46 6.26
C LEU A 28 -11.45 -32.71 4.76
N GLU A 29 -12.06 -31.78 4.03
CA GLU A 29 -12.20 -31.81 2.57
C GLU A 29 -10.88 -31.43 1.90
N MET A 30 -10.14 -30.45 2.44
CA MET A 30 -8.75 -30.18 2.05
C MET A 30 -7.81 -31.37 2.34
N ARG A 31 -8.00 -32.07 3.47
CA ARG A 31 -7.20 -33.25 3.81
C ARG A 31 -7.61 -34.50 3.01
N ARG A 32 -8.86 -34.60 2.55
CA ARG A 32 -9.30 -35.64 1.61
C ARG A 32 -8.81 -35.37 0.19
N SER A 33 -8.67 -34.12 -0.23
CA SER A 33 -8.06 -33.77 -1.52
C SER A 33 -6.56 -34.06 -1.61
N GLU A 34 -5.89 -34.25 -0.47
CA GLU A 34 -4.48 -34.68 -0.42
C GLU A 34 -4.30 -36.20 -0.32
N HIS A 35 -5.37 -37.02 -0.28
CA HIS A 35 -5.29 -38.48 -0.01
C HIS A 35 -6.00 -39.41 -1.02
N GLY A 36 -6.25 -38.98 -2.25
CA GLY A 36 -6.50 -39.89 -3.38
C GLY A 36 -6.06 -39.18 -4.67
N ASP A 37 -5.14 -39.67 -5.49
CA ASP A 37 -4.72 -41.03 -5.80
C ASP A 37 -3.21 -41.22 -5.51
N ARG A 38 -2.90 -42.07 -4.53
CA ARG A 38 -1.68 -42.89 -4.59
C ARG A 38 -1.98 -44.05 -5.56
N ARG A 39 -2.16 -43.73 -6.84
CA ARG A 39 -1.92 -44.73 -7.89
C ARG A 39 -0.43 -44.72 -8.12
N GLU A 40 0.18 -45.76 -7.57
CA GLU A 40 1.42 -46.36 -8.01
C GLU A 40 1.65 -46.03 -9.50
N TRP A 41 2.71 -45.27 -9.79
CA TRP A 41 3.17 -45.03 -11.15
C TRP A 41 3.81 -46.33 -11.64
N ASP A 42 2.99 -47.33 -11.92
CA ASP A 42 3.40 -48.38 -12.83
C ASP A 42 3.54 -47.70 -14.19
N LEU A 43 4.79 -47.40 -14.55
CA LEU A 43 5.16 -47.03 -15.89
C LEU A 43 4.57 -48.09 -16.80
N ASP A 44 3.59 -47.71 -17.62
CA ASP A 44 3.06 -48.58 -18.65
C ASP A 44 4.26 -49.09 -19.48
N PRO A 45 4.58 -50.39 -19.41
CA PRO A 45 5.77 -50.91 -20.09
C PRO A 45 5.67 -50.70 -21.61
N GLN A 46 4.46 -50.49 -22.15
CA GLN A 46 4.26 -50.15 -23.55
C GLN A 46 4.59 -48.67 -23.85
N ALA A 47 4.35 -47.76 -22.90
CA ALA A 47 4.70 -46.34 -23.03
C ALA A 47 6.22 -46.12 -22.98
N ALA A 48 6.93 -46.84 -22.11
CA ALA A 48 8.39 -46.78 -22.04
C ALA A 48 9.07 -47.34 -23.30
N VAL A 49 8.49 -48.39 -23.91
CA VAL A 49 8.98 -48.96 -25.18
C VAL A 49 8.70 -48.00 -26.35
N LEU A 50 7.56 -47.31 -26.36
CA LEU A 50 7.22 -46.28 -27.36
C LEU A 50 8.11 -45.03 -27.25
N GLU A 51 8.45 -44.59 -26.04
CA GLU A 51 9.41 -43.49 -25.84
C GLU A 51 10.84 -43.89 -26.23
N ALA A 52 11.28 -45.11 -25.89
CA ALA A 52 12.59 -45.61 -26.30
C ALA A 52 12.72 -45.75 -27.83
N ALA A 53 11.63 -46.14 -28.52
CA ALA A 53 11.58 -46.17 -29.98
C ALA A 53 11.65 -44.75 -30.58
N ARG A 54 10.91 -43.78 -30.00
CA ARG A 54 10.98 -42.36 -30.41
C ARG A 54 12.33 -41.72 -30.15
N GLU A 55 13.00 -42.06 -29.05
CA GLU A 55 14.36 -41.58 -28.78
C GLU A 55 15.38 -42.16 -29.77
N LYS A 56 15.22 -43.43 -30.16
CA LYS A 56 16.08 -44.05 -31.17
C LYS A 56 15.90 -43.41 -32.54
N GLU A 57 14.65 -43.18 -32.95
CA GLU A 57 14.31 -42.47 -34.19
C GLU A 57 14.79 -41.02 -34.17
N SER A 58 14.70 -40.34 -33.01
CA SER A 58 15.24 -38.98 -32.82
C SER A 58 16.77 -38.94 -32.86
N ARG A 59 17.45 -39.97 -32.34
CA ARG A 59 18.92 -40.10 -32.41
C ARG A 59 19.40 -40.41 -33.83
N GLU A 60 18.69 -41.24 -34.56
CA GLU A 60 18.96 -41.52 -35.97
C GLU A 60 18.70 -40.28 -36.85
N ALA A 61 17.67 -39.48 -36.52
CA ALA A 61 17.41 -38.20 -37.16
C ALA A 61 18.50 -37.14 -36.88
N LEU A 62 19.06 -37.12 -35.66
CA LEU A 62 20.20 -36.25 -35.31
C LEU A 62 21.52 -36.71 -35.95
N GLY A 63 21.69 -38.01 -36.20
CA GLY A 63 22.86 -38.57 -36.88
C GLY A 63 22.88 -38.36 -38.40
N ASN A 64 21.72 -38.13 -39.02
CA ASN A 64 21.56 -37.90 -40.46
C ASN A 64 21.44 -36.41 -40.84
N LEU A 65 21.66 -35.49 -39.90
CA LEU A 65 21.76 -34.07 -40.23
C LEU A 65 23.08 -33.84 -40.99
N PRO A 66 23.05 -33.30 -42.22
CA PRO A 66 24.26 -32.97 -42.95
C PRO A 66 25.02 -31.91 -42.14
N LEU A 67 26.19 -32.28 -41.63
CA LEU A 67 27.06 -31.34 -40.95
C LEU A 67 27.45 -30.24 -41.96
N PRO A 68 27.27 -28.95 -41.64
CA PRO A 68 27.68 -27.89 -42.53
C PRO A 68 29.21 -27.91 -42.69
N GLU A 69 29.65 -28.24 -43.90
CA GLU A 69 31.02 -28.03 -44.37
C GLU A 69 31.32 -26.53 -44.40
N GLY A 70 31.65 -25.97 -43.23
CA GLY A 70 31.91 -24.54 -43.11
C GLY A 70 32.45 -24.21 -41.74
N ARG A 71 33.76 -23.96 -41.66
CA ARG A 71 34.43 -23.40 -40.48
C ARG A 71 33.83 -22.03 -40.13
N VAL A 72 32.78 -21.99 -39.31
CA VAL A 72 32.34 -20.77 -38.63
C VAL A 72 32.97 -20.78 -37.24
N ARG A 73 34.06 -20.03 -37.09
CA ARG A 73 34.56 -19.68 -35.75
C ARG A 73 33.51 -18.78 -35.11
N LEU A 74 32.87 -19.24 -34.03
CA LEU A 74 32.01 -18.41 -33.18
C LEU A 74 32.86 -17.28 -32.59
N ASN A 75 32.75 -16.10 -33.21
CA ASN A 75 33.41 -14.90 -32.73
C ASN A 75 32.61 -14.40 -31.51
N VAL A 76 33.21 -14.43 -30.32
CA VAL A 76 32.61 -13.94 -29.06
C VAL A 76 32.16 -12.46 -29.15
N SER A 77 32.69 -11.72 -30.13
CA SER A 77 32.24 -10.38 -30.49
C SER A 77 30.80 -10.31 -31.01
N ALA A 78 30.29 -11.35 -31.69
CA ALA A 78 28.93 -11.37 -32.25
C ALA A 78 27.85 -11.59 -31.17
N ALA A 79 28.16 -12.36 -30.12
CA ALA A 79 27.25 -12.56 -28.99
C ALA A 79 27.09 -11.29 -28.13
N LYS A 80 28.13 -10.44 -28.04
CA LYS A 80 28.04 -9.13 -27.39
C LYS A 80 27.23 -8.11 -28.21
N ALA A 81 27.15 -8.29 -29.53
CA ALA A 81 26.36 -7.44 -30.42
C ALA A 81 24.87 -7.79 -30.46
N ALA A 82 24.48 -8.99 -30.00
CA ALA A 82 23.09 -9.47 -29.97
C ALA A 82 22.38 -9.25 -28.61
N ALA A 83 23.10 -8.82 -27.57
CA ALA A 83 22.48 -8.45 -26.31
C ALA A 83 21.71 -7.13 -26.48
N PRO A 84 20.44 -7.02 -26.01
CA PRO A 84 19.69 -5.77 -26.11
C PRO A 84 20.49 -4.66 -25.45
N GLN A 85 20.60 -3.51 -26.13
CA GLN A 85 21.40 -2.39 -25.63
C GLN A 85 20.74 -1.80 -24.39
N ALA A 86 21.50 -1.06 -23.57
CA ALA A 86 20.99 -0.45 -22.35
C ALA A 86 19.75 0.45 -22.59
N GLU A 87 19.65 1.08 -23.76
CA GLU A 87 18.47 1.87 -24.18
C GLU A 87 17.24 0.98 -24.50
N ASP A 88 17.42 -0.20 -25.09
CA ASP A 88 16.32 -1.13 -25.37
C ASP A 88 15.74 -1.70 -24.06
N LEU A 89 16.62 -2.05 -23.12
CA LEU A 89 16.25 -2.49 -21.78
C LEU A 89 15.52 -1.39 -21.00
N LEU A 90 15.96 -0.13 -21.16
CA LEU A 90 15.32 1.03 -20.56
C LEU A 90 13.93 1.29 -21.15
N ALA A 91 13.75 1.14 -22.47
CA ALA A 91 12.46 1.28 -23.12
C ALA A 91 11.47 0.21 -22.61
N GLN A 92 11.90 -1.05 -22.54
CA GLN A 92 11.11 -2.15 -22.01
C GLN A 92 10.75 -1.95 -20.53
N ALA A 93 11.71 -1.50 -19.70
CA ALA A 93 11.47 -1.23 -18.30
C ALA A 93 10.39 -0.14 -18.09
N ARG A 94 10.35 0.89 -18.94
CA ARG A 94 9.32 1.95 -18.88
C ARG A 94 7.94 1.43 -19.24
N ASP A 95 7.83 0.58 -20.27
CA ASP A 95 6.56 -0.04 -20.64
C ASP A 95 6.01 -0.93 -19.50
N LEU A 96 6.89 -1.72 -18.87
CA LEU A 96 6.53 -2.52 -17.70
C LEU A 96 6.12 -1.65 -16.49
N GLN A 97 6.80 -0.53 -16.26
CA GLN A 97 6.42 0.42 -15.22
C GLN A 97 5.01 0.99 -15.46
N ASN A 98 4.69 1.35 -16.70
CA ASN A 98 3.36 1.86 -17.07
C ASN A 98 2.26 0.81 -16.88
N ARG A 99 2.61 -0.48 -17.01
CA ARG A 99 1.72 -1.62 -16.74
C ARG A 99 1.67 -2.03 -15.25
N GLY A 100 2.39 -1.32 -14.37
CA GLY A 100 2.48 -1.63 -12.94
C GLY A 100 3.32 -2.87 -12.60
N GLN A 101 4.02 -3.44 -13.58
CA GLN A 101 4.88 -4.63 -13.40
C GLN A 101 6.26 -4.23 -12.88
N PHE A 102 6.28 -3.66 -11.67
CA PHE A 102 7.47 -3.00 -11.17
C PHE A 102 8.64 -3.96 -10.95
N ASP A 103 8.41 -5.21 -10.53
CA ASP A 103 9.49 -6.18 -10.26
C ASP A 103 10.27 -6.56 -11.52
N LEU A 104 9.55 -6.75 -12.63
CA LEU A 104 10.16 -7.02 -13.93
C LEU A 104 10.89 -5.79 -14.47
N ALA A 105 10.31 -4.59 -14.30
CA ALA A 105 10.98 -3.34 -14.65
C ALA A 105 12.31 -3.16 -13.90
N GLU A 106 12.38 -3.52 -12.62
CA GLU A 106 13.62 -3.43 -11.85
C GLU A 106 14.68 -4.41 -12.36
N LYS A 107 14.30 -5.65 -12.68
CA LYS A 107 15.23 -6.63 -13.26
C LYS A 107 15.85 -6.13 -14.58
N LEU A 108 15.05 -5.52 -15.45
CA LEU A 108 15.55 -4.94 -16.71
C LEU A 108 16.48 -3.75 -16.49
N LEU A 109 16.16 -2.86 -15.53
CA LEU A 109 17.03 -1.74 -15.20
C LEU A 109 18.35 -2.21 -14.56
N GLU A 110 18.32 -3.27 -13.76
CA GLU A 110 19.54 -3.89 -13.22
C GLU A 110 20.40 -4.51 -14.33
N GLN A 111 19.79 -5.19 -15.30
CA GLN A 111 20.50 -5.67 -16.48
C GLN A 111 21.13 -4.51 -17.29
N ALA A 112 20.38 -3.42 -17.51
CA ALA A 112 20.89 -2.24 -18.19
C ALA A 112 22.06 -1.59 -17.42
N ARG A 113 21.99 -1.58 -16.08
CA ARG A 113 23.06 -1.08 -15.20
C ARG A 113 24.31 -1.95 -15.25
N LEU A 114 24.17 -3.27 -15.39
CA LEU A 114 25.32 -4.17 -15.55
C LEU A 114 26.04 -3.96 -16.88
N GLN A 115 25.29 -3.60 -17.94
CA GLN A 115 25.87 -3.29 -19.25
C GLN A 115 26.57 -1.92 -19.27
N ASP A 116 25.92 -0.89 -18.72
CA ASP A 116 26.48 0.45 -18.58
C ASP A 116 26.20 1.03 -17.17
N PRO A 117 27.15 0.89 -16.23
CA PRO A 117 27.00 1.37 -14.87
C PRO A 117 26.86 2.90 -14.74
N ASN A 118 27.25 3.65 -15.76
CA ASN A 118 27.23 5.12 -15.75
C ASN A 118 26.12 5.72 -16.62
N HIS A 119 25.25 4.89 -17.21
CA HIS A 119 24.12 5.36 -17.99
C HIS A 119 23.15 6.20 -17.15
N GLN A 120 23.22 7.53 -17.30
CA GLN A 120 22.45 8.45 -16.46
C GLN A 120 20.93 8.21 -16.56
N ARG A 121 20.43 7.86 -17.76
CA ARG A 121 18.99 7.60 -17.95
C ARG A 121 18.52 6.34 -17.23
N VAL A 122 19.37 5.32 -17.10
CA VAL A 122 19.04 4.09 -16.36
C VAL A 122 18.95 4.39 -14.86
N LYS A 123 19.90 5.19 -14.33
CA LYS A 123 19.86 5.66 -12.95
C LYS A 123 18.60 6.49 -12.65
N VAL A 124 18.21 7.39 -13.56
CA VAL A 124 16.97 8.19 -13.45
C VAL A 124 15.73 7.28 -13.47
N ALA A 125 15.66 6.33 -14.41
CA ALA A 125 14.55 5.38 -14.48
C ALA A 125 14.43 4.53 -13.21
N ALA A 126 15.55 4.10 -12.62
CA ALA A 126 15.56 3.36 -11.36
C ALA A 126 15.05 4.22 -10.19
N ALA A 127 15.39 5.51 -10.12
CA ALA A 127 14.88 6.40 -9.09
C ALA A 127 13.35 6.61 -9.22
N LEU A 128 12.87 6.83 -10.45
CA LEU A 128 11.44 6.99 -10.74
C LEU A 128 10.64 5.71 -10.48
N LEU A 129 11.21 4.53 -10.75
CA LEU A 129 10.57 3.25 -10.44
C LEU A 129 10.36 3.09 -8.92
N ALA A 130 11.35 3.50 -8.11
CA ALA A 130 11.21 3.48 -6.65
C ALA A 130 10.12 4.44 -6.16
N GLU A 131 10.01 5.64 -6.75
CA GLU A 131 8.90 6.56 -6.47
C GLU A 131 7.54 5.94 -6.83
N ALA A 132 7.44 5.28 -7.99
CA ALA A 132 6.20 4.65 -8.46
C ALA A 132 5.75 3.49 -7.55
N ARG A 133 6.70 2.78 -6.94
CA ARG A 133 6.42 1.76 -5.90
C ARG A 133 6.03 2.35 -4.54
N GLY A 134 6.18 3.66 -4.35
CA GLY A 134 5.95 4.32 -3.07
C GLY A 134 7.08 4.14 -2.05
N ASP A 135 8.22 3.57 -2.45
CA ASP A 135 9.41 3.41 -1.61
C ASP A 135 10.22 4.71 -1.58
N SER A 136 9.76 5.64 -0.73
CA SER A 136 10.33 6.99 -0.64
C SER A 136 11.79 6.98 -0.17
N ALA A 137 12.18 6.02 0.67
CA ALA A 137 13.54 5.90 1.18
C ALA A 137 14.52 5.47 0.08
N LYS A 138 14.17 4.41 -0.66
CA LYS A 138 14.99 3.92 -1.78
C LYS A 138 15.05 4.95 -2.92
N ALA A 139 13.93 5.61 -3.21
CA ALA A 139 13.90 6.69 -4.20
C ALA A 139 14.82 7.85 -3.81
N TRP A 140 14.76 8.30 -2.56
CA TRP A 140 15.58 9.41 -2.06
C TRP A 140 17.08 9.09 -2.15
N GLN A 141 17.48 7.87 -1.76
CA GLN A 141 18.87 7.41 -1.91
C GLN A 141 19.32 7.45 -3.38
N ARG A 142 18.53 6.88 -4.30
CA ARG A 142 18.86 6.88 -5.74
C ARG A 142 19.00 8.29 -6.32
N TRP A 143 18.17 9.25 -5.90
CA TRP A 143 18.33 10.65 -6.30
C TRP A 143 19.57 11.31 -5.71
N ARG A 144 19.91 11.01 -4.46
CA ARG A 144 21.16 11.50 -3.86
C ARG A 144 22.39 11.00 -4.59
N ASP A 145 22.41 9.73 -4.96
CA ASP A 145 23.50 9.14 -5.74
C ASP A 145 23.63 9.84 -7.10
N LEU A 146 22.49 10.10 -7.76
CA LEU A 146 22.45 10.88 -9.01
C LEU A 146 23.01 12.29 -8.84
N ILE A 147 22.73 12.99 -7.74
CA ILE A 147 23.29 14.32 -7.46
C ILE A 147 24.82 14.26 -7.35
N GLN A 148 25.37 13.19 -6.77
CA GLN A 148 26.82 13.04 -6.60
C GLN A 148 27.54 12.78 -7.93
N VAL A 149 26.96 11.96 -8.81
CA VAL A 149 27.61 11.53 -10.06
C VAL A 149 27.27 12.41 -11.27
N SER A 150 26.30 13.32 -11.16
CA SER A 150 25.87 14.18 -12.28
C SER A 150 26.62 15.51 -12.33
N GLU A 151 26.85 15.98 -13.56
CA GLU A 151 27.51 17.25 -13.85
C GLU A 151 26.83 18.42 -13.13
N ALA A 152 27.66 19.33 -12.60
CA ALA A 152 27.20 20.55 -11.97
C ALA A 152 26.40 21.39 -12.99
N GLY A 153 25.17 21.78 -12.64
CA GLY A 153 24.28 22.54 -13.52
C GLY A 153 23.53 21.72 -14.58
N GLY A 154 23.82 20.43 -14.73
CA GLY A 154 23.16 19.55 -15.68
C GLY A 154 21.67 19.31 -15.39
N GLY A 155 20.88 19.02 -16.43
CA GLY A 155 19.43 18.79 -16.32
C GLY A 155 19.07 17.66 -15.34
N VAL A 156 19.84 16.56 -15.36
CA VAL A 156 19.67 15.42 -14.46
C VAL A 156 19.88 15.81 -13.00
N ARG A 157 20.91 16.64 -12.72
CA ARG A 157 21.19 17.13 -11.37
C ARG A 157 20.06 17.99 -10.82
N ARG A 158 19.54 18.91 -11.64
CA ARG A 158 18.40 19.78 -11.26
C ARG A 158 17.15 18.96 -10.96
N LEU A 159 16.84 17.97 -11.80
CA LEU A 159 15.74 17.03 -11.57
C LEU A 159 15.93 16.27 -10.25
N ALA A 160 17.12 15.72 -10.02
CA ALA A 160 17.44 14.94 -8.84
C ALA A 160 17.34 15.78 -7.55
N MET A 161 17.82 17.03 -7.56
CA MET A 161 17.66 17.95 -6.43
C MET A 161 16.19 18.25 -6.13
N ALA A 162 15.40 18.55 -7.16
CA ALA A 162 13.97 18.83 -7.00
C ALA A 162 13.22 17.63 -6.40
N ARG A 163 13.47 16.43 -6.94
CA ARG A 163 12.85 15.18 -6.46
C ARG A 163 13.31 14.78 -5.06
N SER A 164 14.61 14.89 -4.79
CA SER A 164 15.18 14.62 -3.46
C SER A 164 14.54 15.50 -2.38
N LYS A 165 14.33 16.79 -2.64
CA LYS A 165 13.69 17.71 -1.68
C LYS A 165 12.25 17.31 -1.34
N ILE A 166 11.48 16.89 -2.35
CA ILE A 166 10.10 16.42 -2.17
C ILE A 166 10.07 15.15 -1.30
N LEU A 167 10.95 14.20 -1.60
CA LEU A 167 11.01 12.92 -0.88
C LEU A 167 11.54 13.08 0.54
N GLU A 168 12.51 13.97 0.77
CA GLU A 168 13.02 14.30 2.10
C GLU A 168 11.90 14.83 3.01
N GLU A 169 11.11 15.79 2.53
CA GLU A 169 9.99 16.30 3.31
C GLU A 169 8.96 15.20 3.56
N ARG A 170 8.63 14.37 2.55
CA ARG A 170 7.71 13.24 2.73
C ARG A 170 8.19 12.27 3.83
N MET A 171 9.45 11.87 3.80
CA MET A 171 10.00 10.96 4.82
C MET A 171 9.99 11.59 6.21
N ARG A 172 10.34 12.88 6.31
CA ARG A 172 10.27 13.64 7.57
C ARG A 172 8.84 13.62 8.12
N LEU A 173 7.86 13.84 7.27
CA LEU A 173 6.44 13.84 7.64
C LEU A 173 5.96 12.46 8.08
N GLU A 174 6.37 11.41 7.37
CA GLU A 174 6.09 10.01 7.75
C GLU A 174 6.73 9.66 9.11
N GLN A 175 7.95 10.11 9.38
CA GLN A 175 8.61 9.89 10.67
C GLN A 175 7.88 10.61 11.81
N VAL A 176 7.45 11.85 11.59
CA VAL A 176 6.63 12.59 12.56
C VAL A 176 5.30 11.88 12.81
N ALA A 177 4.65 11.37 11.76
CA ALA A 177 3.41 10.60 11.89
C ALA A 177 3.64 9.32 12.72
N ARG A 178 4.72 8.57 12.46
CA ARG A 178 5.09 7.38 13.26
C ARG A 178 5.34 7.72 14.72
N GLN A 179 6.09 8.78 15.01
CA GLN A 179 6.34 9.22 16.38
C GLN A 179 5.04 9.59 17.10
N ARG A 180 4.06 10.19 16.40
CA ARG A 180 2.73 10.49 16.96
C ARG A 180 1.93 9.22 17.23
N GLU A 181 1.93 8.27 16.30
CA GLU A 181 1.28 6.96 16.50
C GLU A 181 1.90 6.22 17.71
N GLU A 182 3.22 6.24 17.85
CA GLU A 182 3.92 5.66 18.99
C GLU A 182 3.60 6.38 20.30
N SER A 183 3.50 7.72 20.30
CA SER A 183 3.10 8.47 21.49
C SER A 183 1.66 8.14 21.90
N LEU A 184 0.75 8.03 20.92
CA LEU A 184 -0.64 7.63 21.12
C LEU A 184 -0.77 6.22 21.71
N ALA A 185 0.12 5.31 21.30
CA ALA A 185 0.14 3.95 21.82
C ALA A 185 0.61 3.88 23.28
N LYS A 186 1.42 4.84 23.74
CA LYS A 186 2.01 4.87 25.09
C LYS A 186 1.17 5.65 26.10
N SER A 187 0.42 6.66 25.67
CA SER A 187 -0.39 7.48 26.58
C SER A 187 -1.71 6.82 26.96
N PRO A 188 -2.15 6.90 28.23
CA PRO A 188 -3.44 6.38 28.65
C PRO A 188 -4.56 7.20 28.02
N ARG A 189 -5.25 6.59 27.04
CA ARG A 189 -6.35 7.24 26.31
C ARG A 189 -7.62 7.24 27.17
N LYS A 190 -8.31 8.38 27.19
CA LYS A 190 -9.62 8.56 27.84
C LYS A 190 -10.76 8.63 26.83
N LEU A 191 -10.46 8.96 25.57
CA LEU A 191 -11.41 9.05 24.47
C LEU A 191 -10.90 8.21 23.29
N ALA A 192 -11.81 7.59 22.56
CA ALA A 192 -11.49 6.82 21.36
C ALA A 192 -12.47 7.12 20.22
N LEU A 193 -11.94 7.17 19.01
CA LEU A 193 -12.72 7.15 17.79
C LEU A 193 -13.01 5.70 17.40
N VAL A 194 -14.30 5.37 17.33
CA VAL A 194 -14.79 4.00 17.10
C VAL A 194 -15.14 3.78 15.64
N GLY A 195 -15.60 4.82 14.95
CA GLY A 195 -16.02 4.72 13.56
C GLY A 195 -16.09 6.08 12.88
N ALA A 196 -16.07 6.06 11.57
CA ALA A 196 -16.29 7.21 10.72
C ALA A 196 -17.16 6.77 9.54
N GLU A 197 -18.26 7.47 9.32
CA GLU A 197 -19.17 7.26 8.20
C GLU A 197 -19.21 8.52 7.34
N GLU A 198 -19.09 8.34 6.03
CA GLU A 198 -19.24 9.42 5.06
C GLU A 198 -20.52 9.19 4.28
N LYS A 199 -21.46 10.15 4.41
CA LYS A 199 -22.76 10.14 3.74
C LYS A 199 -22.71 11.18 2.62
N VAL A 200 -22.96 10.74 1.40
CA VAL A 200 -23.07 11.61 0.22
C VAL A 200 -24.53 11.59 -0.21
N GLY A 201 -25.20 12.74 -0.15
CA GLY A 201 -26.59 12.89 -0.57
C GLY A 201 -26.80 14.18 -1.35
N ASP A 202 -28.06 14.46 -1.70
CA ASP A 202 -28.44 15.63 -2.51
C ASP A 202 -28.14 16.97 -1.82
N GLU A 203 -28.17 16.99 -0.48
CA GLU A 203 -27.82 18.16 0.35
C GLU A 203 -26.30 18.37 0.52
N GLY A 204 -25.48 17.49 -0.03
CA GLY A 204 -24.02 17.53 0.03
C GLY A 204 -23.39 16.34 0.75
N ARG A 205 -22.11 16.50 1.11
CA ARG A 205 -21.33 15.49 1.82
C ARG A 205 -21.35 15.79 3.31
N ARG A 206 -21.66 14.78 4.12
CA ARG A 206 -21.63 14.83 5.59
C ARG A 206 -20.73 13.73 6.10
N VAL A 207 -19.82 14.08 7.00
CA VAL A 207 -18.95 13.11 7.68
C VAL A 207 -19.36 13.03 9.15
N GLU A 208 -19.58 11.81 9.63
CA GLU A 208 -19.97 11.51 11.00
C GLU A 208 -18.90 10.64 11.67
N TRP A 209 -18.37 11.11 12.79
CA TRP A 209 -17.42 10.38 13.60
C TRP A 209 -18.07 9.93 14.90
N THR A 210 -17.92 8.65 15.20
CA THR A 210 -18.43 8.06 16.44
C THR A 210 -17.30 7.98 17.46
N VAL A 211 -17.51 8.62 18.60
CA VAL A 211 -16.55 8.75 19.70
C VAL A 211 -17.12 8.10 20.96
N ARG A 212 -16.26 7.48 21.78
CA ARG A 212 -16.61 6.97 23.11
C ARG A 212 -15.58 7.38 24.15
N ALA A 213 -16.00 7.41 25.41
CA ALA A 213 -15.08 7.40 26.55
C ALA A 213 -14.55 5.96 26.78
N ILE A 214 -13.28 5.84 27.16
CA ILE A 214 -12.63 4.57 27.49
C ILE A 214 -12.85 4.25 28.96
N SER A 215 -13.11 2.97 29.26
CA SER A 215 -13.31 2.45 30.62
C SER A 215 -12.11 2.77 31.52
N GLY A 216 -12.39 3.19 32.76
CA GLY A 216 -11.35 3.57 33.73
C GLY A 216 -10.83 5.01 33.60
N GLY A 217 -11.29 5.80 32.61
CA GLY A 217 -10.89 7.21 32.42
C GLY A 217 -11.52 8.23 33.38
N GLY A 218 -12.44 7.80 34.25
CA GLY A 218 -13.18 8.68 35.17
C GLY A 218 -14.17 9.61 34.46
N ARG A 219 -14.66 10.61 35.19
CA ARG A 219 -15.50 11.68 34.62
C ARG A 219 -14.60 12.74 33.98
N LEU A 220 -14.81 12.99 32.70
CA LEU A 220 -14.09 13.98 31.91
C LEU A 220 -14.76 15.37 32.04
N ASP A 221 -13.93 16.40 31.98
CA ASP A 221 -14.37 17.78 31.90
C ASP A 221 -14.67 18.15 30.44
N PRO A 222 -15.91 18.57 30.09
CA PRO A 222 -16.25 18.97 28.73
C PRO A 222 -15.40 20.13 28.20
N GLY A 223 -14.98 21.06 29.07
CA GLY A 223 -14.17 22.22 28.69
C GLY A 223 -12.74 21.85 28.26
N LYS A 224 -12.31 20.62 28.56
CA LYS A 224 -10.98 20.11 28.20
C LYS A 224 -10.99 19.22 26.96
N VAL A 225 -12.16 18.92 26.39
CA VAL A 225 -12.29 18.14 25.16
C VAL A 225 -12.21 19.08 23.96
N VAL A 226 -11.20 18.88 23.12
CA VAL A 226 -11.03 19.68 21.89
C VAL A 226 -11.02 18.76 20.68
N VAL A 227 -11.90 19.02 19.73
CA VAL A 227 -11.91 18.33 18.43
C VAL A 227 -11.38 19.28 17.37
N ARG A 228 -10.41 18.80 16.58
CA ARG A 228 -9.86 19.53 15.44
C ARG A 228 -10.10 18.71 14.18
N VAL A 229 -10.71 19.34 13.18
CA VAL A 229 -10.92 18.72 11.87
C VAL A 229 -10.38 19.64 10.80
N SER A 230 -9.59 19.05 9.91
CA SER A 230 -9.10 19.72 8.71
C SER A 230 -9.54 18.91 7.51
N PHE A 231 -10.25 19.56 6.61
CA PHE A 231 -10.66 18.98 5.34
C PHE A 231 -9.69 19.39 4.25
N PHE A 232 -9.54 18.53 3.25
CA PHE A 232 -8.65 18.75 2.13
C PHE A 232 -9.42 18.62 0.83
N GLU A 233 -9.04 19.45 -0.14
CA GLU A 233 -9.57 19.46 -1.49
C GLU A 233 -8.43 19.48 -2.50
N ARG A 234 -8.68 18.95 -3.69
CA ARG A 234 -7.80 19.11 -4.85
C ARG A 234 -8.33 20.26 -5.69
N GLY A 235 -7.51 21.27 -5.88
CA GLY A 235 -7.77 22.38 -6.78
C GLY A 235 -7.82 21.93 -8.25
N VAL A 236 -8.16 22.86 -9.13
CA VAL A 236 -8.22 22.64 -10.60
C VAL A 236 -6.84 22.27 -11.17
N ASP A 237 -5.78 22.74 -10.53
CA ASP A 237 -4.37 22.41 -10.78
C ASP A 237 -3.95 21.02 -10.26
N GLY A 238 -4.85 20.31 -9.58
CA GLY A 238 -4.61 19.00 -8.96
C GLY A 238 -3.84 19.07 -7.65
N VAL A 239 -3.51 20.28 -7.16
CA VAL A 239 -2.77 20.50 -5.90
C VAL A 239 -3.71 20.32 -4.73
N LEU A 240 -3.24 19.64 -3.69
CA LEU A 240 -3.98 19.42 -2.47
C LEU A 240 -3.90 20.67 -1.58
N GLN A 241 -5.05 21.18 -1.14
CA GLN A 241 -5.17 22.37 -0.31
C GLN A 241 -6.14 22.13 0.84
N LYS A 242 -6.02 22.91 1.92
CA LYS A 242 -6.97 22.86 3.04
C LYS A 242 -8.27 23.56 2.63
N SER A 243 -9.38 22.88 2.85
CA SER A 243 -10.72 23.40 2.56
C SER A 243 -11.17 24.42 3.60
N GLN A 244 -12.04 25.37 3.20
CA GLN A 244 -12.67 26.37 4.07
C GLN A 244 -13.87 25.83 4.87
N SER A 245 -13.97 24.52 5.00
CA SER A 245 -15.09 23.83 5.64
C SER A 245 -15.28 24.24 7.11
N GLY A 246 -16.54 24.37 7.52
CA GLY A 246 -16.94 24.89 8.82
C GLY A 246 -16.63 23.97 10.01
N MET A 247 -16.75 24.53 11.21
CA MET A 247 -16.42 23.88 12.48
C MET A 247 -17.31 22.64 12.75
N THR A 248 -16.71 21.58 13.32
CA THR A 248 -17.44 20.37 13.73
C THR A 248 -18.52 20.67 14.76
N ARG A 249 -19.68 20.03 14.62
CA ARG A 249 -20.77 20.10 15.60
C ARG A 249 -20.96 18.75 16.26
N TRP A 250 -21.03 18.76 17.58
CA TRP A 250 -21.49 17.59 18.36
C TRP A 250 -22.99 17.45 18.19
N GLY A 251 -23.49 16.25 17.81
CA GLY A 251 -24.93 15.99 17.79
C GLY A 251 -25.51 15.94 19.20
N LYS A 252 -24.77 15.28 20.11
CA LYS A 252 -24.88 15.40 21.56
C LYS A 252 -23.45 15.65 22.06
N GLY A 253 -23.28 16.51 23.07
CA GLY A 253 -21.96 16.90 23.59
C GLY A 253 -21.01 15.72 23.84
N PRO A 254 -19.70 15.97 24.03
CA PRO A 254 -18.69 14.92 24.09
C PRO A 254 -19.03 13.86 25.15
N PRO A 255 -18.64 12.58 24.94
CA PRO A 255 -18.84 11.56 25.94
C PRO A 255 -17.94 11.88 27.14
N LEU A 256 -18.54 12.14 28.30
CA LEU A 256 -17.81 12.56 29.51
C LEU A 256 -17.51 11.39 30.44
N ARG A 257 -18.16 10.25 30.23
CA ARG A 257 -17.97 9.03 31.02
C ARG A 257 -18.40 7.83 30.19
N GLU A 258 -17.95 6.65 30.59
CA GLU A 258 -18.25 5.39 29.89
C GLU A 258 -19.76 5.15 29.72
N SER A 259 -20.57 5.47 30.74
CA SER A 259 -22.03 5.31 30.69
C SER A 259 -22.72 6.19 29.65
N ASP A 260 -22.05 7.23 29.14
CA ASP A 260 -22.61 8.07 28.09
C ASP A 260 -22.70 7.30 26.76
N GLY A 261 -21.94 6.21 26.60
CA GLY A 261 -21.94 5.39 25.39
C GLY A 261 -21.34 6.12 24.19
N LEU A 262 -21.86 5.79 23.00
CA LEU A 262 -21.41 6.37 21.74
C LEU A 262 -21.97 7.80 21.56
N ARG A 263 -21.12 8.71 21.07
CA ARG A 263 -21.47 10.09 20.71
C ARG A 263 -21.01 10.39 19.30
N VAL A 264 -21.80 11.18 18.58
CA VAL A 264 -21.56 11.51 17.18
C VAL A 264 -21.14 12.97 17.06
N VAL A 265 -20.01 13.18 16.39
CA VAL A 265 -19.57 14.48 15.85
C VAL A 265 -19.88 14.46 14.37
N SER A 266 -20.55 15.49 13.86
CA SER A 266 -20.78 15.62 12.43
C SER A 266 -20.23 16.93 11.89
N CYS A 267 -19.83 16.90 10.63
CA CYS A 267 -19.46 18.09 9.89
C CYS A 267 -19.82 17.92 8.41
N ASP A 268 -20.24 19.03 7.81
CA ASP A 268 -20.57 19.12 6.41
C ASP A 268 -19.40 19.80 5.69
N PRO A 269 -18.45 19.04 5.11
CA PRO A 269 -17.38 19.61 4.30
C PRO A 269 -17.95 20.44 3.15
N LYS A 270 -17.46 21.68 3.05
CA LYS A 270 -17.75 22.61 1.96
C LYS A 270 -16.46 22.86 1.19
N PRO A 271 -16.21 22.10 0.10
CA PRO A 271 -15.07 22.38 -0.75
C PRO A 271 -15.20 23.78 -1.39
N GLY A 272 -14.07 24.44 -1.62
CA GLY A 272 -14.03 25.72 -2.33
C GLY A 272 -14.51 25.60 -3.77
N THR A 273 -14.86 26.74 -4.38
CA THR A 273 -15.35 26.80 -5.76
C THR A 273 -14.37 26.13 -6.73
N GLY A 274 -14.80 25.05 -7.40
CA GLY A 274 -14.00 24.29 -8.36
C GLY A 274 -13.07 23.23 -7.75
N GLY A 275 -12.98 23.14 -6.42
CA GLY A 275 -12.22 22.11 -5.71
C GLY A 275 -12.98 20.79 -5.60
N LYS A 276 -12.29 19.66 -5.72
CA LYS A 276 -12.84 18.33 -5.44
C LYS A 276 -12.42 17.88 -4.05
N TYR A 277 -13.38 17.47 -3.21
CA TYR A 277 -13.06 16.91 -1.90
C TYR A 277 -12.06 15.75 -2.01
N ALA A 278 -11.00 15.83 -1.22
CA ALA A 278 -9.89 14.88 -1.23
C ALA A 278 -9.81 14.05 0.06
N GLY A 279 -10.41 14.51 1.16
CA GLY A 279 -10.47 13.79 2.43
C GLY A 279 -10.40 14.70 3.66
N TYR A 280 -10.06 14.10 4.80
CA TYR A 280 -9.96 14.80 6.09
C TYR A 280 -8.86 14.23 6.99
N VAL A 281 -8.47 15.07 7.95
CA VAL A 281 -7.78 14.68 9.19
C VAL A 281 -8.66 15.11 10.36
N TRP A 282 -8.97 14.17 11.24
CA TRP A 282 -9.74 14.38 12.46
C TRP A 282 -8.90 14.02 13.67
N GLN A 283 -8.90 14.88 14.68
CA GLN A 283 -8.11 14.72 15.90
C GLN A 283 -8.97 15.08 17.11
N ILE A 284 -8.83 14.32 18.19
CA ILE A 284 -9.45 14.62 19.48
C ILE A 284 -8.40 14.70 20.56
N TYR A 285 -8.51 15.75 21.37
CA TYR A 285 -7.61 16.06 22.47
C TYR A 285 -8.39 16.11 23.78
N TYR A 286 -7.72 15.74 24.86
CA TYR A 286 -8.18 15.93 26.23
C TYR A 286 -7.00 16.43 27.07
N GLU A 287 -7.20 17.50 27.84
CA GLU A 287 -6.11 18.11 28.64
C GLU A 287 -4.90 18.54 27.79
N GLY A 288 -5.13 18.87 26.51
CA GLY A 288 -4.07 19.22 25.56
C GLY A 288 -3.32 18.03 24.96
N GLU A 289 -3.59 16.81 25.42
CA GLU A 289 -2.99 15.58 24.89
C GLU A 289 -3.88 14.95 23.82
N LEU A 290 -3.26 14.54 22.71
CA LEU A 290 -3.95 13.84 21.64
C LEU A 290 -4.42 12.47 22.16
N GLN A 291 -5.72 12.23 22.06
CA GLN A 291 -6.35 10.98 22.51
C GLN A 291 -6.53 10.02 21.34
N ASP A 292 -6.93 10.53 20.18
CA ASP A 292 -7.09 9.72 18.97
C ASP A 292 -6.98 10.59 17.70
N GLU A 293 -6.65 9.94 16.58
CA GLU A 293 -6.51 10.56 15.27
C GLU A 293 -7.05 9.64 14.18
N ARG A 294 -7.73 10.24 13.19
CA ARG A 294 -8.20 9.57 11.98
C ARG A 294 -7.83 10.37 10.76
N ILE A 295 -7.23 9.71 9.78
CA ILE A 295 -6.80 10.31 8.52
C ILE A 295 -7.38 9.48 7.39
N GLN A 296 -8.09 10.14 6.47
CA GLN A 296 -8.69 9.47 5.32
C GLN A 296 -8.72 10.38 4.10
N PRO A 297 -8.17 9.96 2.93
CA PRO A 297 -7.45 8.71 2.67
C PRO A 297 -6.03 8.70 3.27
N ALA A 298 -5.40 7.53 3.34
CA ALA A 298 -4.06 7.35 3.92
C ALA A 298 -2.97 8.21 3.24
N SER A 299 -3.18 8.63 1.99
CA SER A 299 -2.29 9.56 1.28
C SER A 299 -2.20 10.95 1.94
N LEU A 300 -3.12 11.31 2.83
CA LEU A 300 -3.08 12.57 3.58
C LEU A 300 -2.16 12.53 4.81
N ARG A 301 -1.60 11.37 5.19
CA ARG A 301 -0.75 11.24 6.41
C ARG A 301 0.45 12.19 6.42
N GLY A 302 0.99 12.53 5.24
CA GLY A 302 2.11 13.46 5.12
C GLY A 302 1.74 14.94 5.26
N VAL A 303 0.46 15.33 5.19
CA VAL A 303 0.09 16.75 4.96
C VAL A 303 0.01 17.57 6.27
N LEU A 304 0.32 16.98 7.43
CA LEU A 304 0.05 17.52 8.77
C LEU A 304 0.96 18.66 9.26
N ARG A 305 1.65 19.37 8.36
CA ARG A 305 2.38 20.60 8.68
C ARG A 305 1.60 21.82 8.19
N GLU A 306 0.69 22.33 9.02
CA GLU A 306 0.22 23.72 8.92
C GLU A 306 -0.64 24.22 10.09
N ILE A 307 -0.61 23.59 11.27
CA ILE A 307 -1.31 24.14 12.44
C ILE A 307 -0.31 24.31 13.58
N PRO A 308 0.16 25.55 13.82
CA PRO A 308 0.91 25.88 15.02
C PRO A 308 0.12 25.45 16.27
N ARG A 309 0.84 24.97 17.28
CA ARG A 309 0.30 24.91 18.63
C ARG A 309 0.20 26.36 19.12
N SER A 310 -0.92 27.01 18.84
CA SER A 310 -1.38 28.21 19.55
C SER A 310 -2.09 27.78 20.82
#